data_AF-A0A2V7J1X3-F1
#
_entry.id   AF-A0A2V7J1X3-F1
#
_cell.length_a   1.000
_cell.length_b   1.000
_cell.length_c   1.000
_cell.angle_alpha   90.00
_cell.angle_beta   90.00
_cell.angle_gamma   90.00
#
_symmetry.space_group_name_H-M   'P 1'
#
loop_
_entity.id
_entity.type
_entity.pdbx_description
1 polymer ?
#
loop_
_entity_poly.entity_id
_entity_poly.type
_entity_poly.pdbx_seq_one_letter_code
_entity_poly.pdbx_strand_id
1 'polypeptide(L)'
;MVHGSEVITIERFIMEQERLYPEATGELSNLLYDVCLAAKIISRHVRRAGLTDILGAAGAVNVSGDLQQKLDLFANETVRNSVHHTGRVCVTASEEDQVPMPVP
;
A
#
# COMPACT_ATOMS: atom_id res chain seq x y z
N MET A 1 23.20 17.56 28.14
CA MET A 1 21.93 16.83 27.96
C MET A 1 21.78 16.53 26.49
N VAL A 2 21.88 15.27 26.09
CA VAL A 2 21.64 14.88 24.68
C VAL A 2 20.13 15.03 24.46
N HIS A 3 19.72 16.05 23.72
CA HIS A 3 18.39 16.05 23.11
C HIS A 3 18.43 14.95 22.04
N GLY A 4 18.12 13.72 22.45
CA GLY A 4 17.87 12.66 21.49
C GLY A 4 16.70 13.12 20.65
N SER A 5 16.92 13.31 19.35
CA SER A 5 15.85 13.40 18.36
C SER A 5 14.98 12.16 18.55
N GLU A 6 13.84 12.30 19.21
CA GLU A 6 12.94 11.18 19.44
C GLU A 6 12.35 10.75 18.10
N VAL A 7 12.86 9.65 17.54
CA VAL A 7 12.37 9.11 16.26
C VAL A 7 11.03 8.45 16.54
N ILE A 8 9.95 9.01 16.00
CA ILE A 8 8.62 8.40 16.00
C ILE A 8 8.46 7.68 14.66
N THR A 9 8.43 6.35 14.71
CA THR A 9 8.13 5.55 13.51
C THR A 9 6.63 5.55 13.25
N ILE A 10 6.24 5.23 12.01
CA ILE A 10 4.82 5.09 11.65
C ILE A 10 4.15 4.00 12.51
N GLU A 11 4.89 2.94 12.82
CA GLU A 11 4.41 1.86 13.70
C GLU A 11 4.14 2.38 15.11
N ARG A 12 5.09 3.13 15.70
CA ARG A 12 4.90 3.74 17.02
C ARG A 12 3.70 4.69 17.03
N PHE A 13 3.59 5.55 16.02
CA PHE A 13 2.49 6.50 15.91
C PHE A 13 1.14 5.79 15.87
N ILE A 14 0.98 4.78 15.00
CA ILE A 14 -0.27 4.01 14.88
C ILE A 14 -0.62 3.33 16.22
N MET A 15 0.35 2.69 16.87
CA MET A 15 0.14 2.06 18.19
C MET A 15 -0.28 3.07 19.26
N GLU A 16 0.35 4.25 19.29
CA GLU A 16 0.01 5.30 20.25
C GLU A 16 -1.38 5.89 19.99
N GLN A 17 -1.78 6.03 18.72
CA GLN A 17 -3.14 6.46 18.38
C GLN A 17 -4.19 5.43 18.77
N GLU A 18 -3.97 4.13 18.51
CA GLU A 18 -4.90 3.06 18.90
C GLU A 18 -5.15 3.06 20.42
N ARG A 19 -4.08 3.24 21.22
CA ARG A 19 -4.17 3.27 22.69
C ARG A 19 -5.05 4.38 23.25
N LEU A 20 -5.34 5.41 22.48
CA LEU A 20 -6.26 6.48 22.89
C LEU A 20 -7.73 6.04 22.89
N TYR A 21 -8.05 4.90 22.28
CA TYR A 21 -9.41 4.39 22.09
C TYR A 21 -9.56 2.98 22.70
N PRO A 22 -10.06 2.85 23.95
CA PRO A 22 -10.19 1.56 24.63
C PRO A 22 -11.05 0.52 23.90
N GLU A 23 -11.97 0.97 23.06
CA GLU A 23 -12.86 0.15 22.23
C GLU A 23 -12.25 -0.27 20.88
N ALA A 24 -11.04 0.21 20.55
CA ALA A 24 -10.40 -0.12 19.29
C ALA A 24 -10.09 -1.62 19.20
N THR A 25 -10.49 -2.24 18.08
CA THR A 25 -10.24 -3.67 17.80
C THR A 25 -8.82 -3.93 17.28
N GLY A 26 -8.12 -2.87 16.86
CA GLY A 26 -6.84 -2.94 16.16
C GLY A 26 -6.95 -3.27 14.67
N GLU A 27 -8.15 -3.47 14.11
CA GLU A 27 -8.31 -3.79 12.69
C GLU A 27 -7.81 -2.67 11.77
N LEU A 28 -8.12 -1.41 12.10
CA LEU A 28 -7.63 -0.26 11.35
C LEU A 28 -6.10 -0.15 11.43
N SER A 29 -5.52 -0.32 12.62
CA SER A 29 -4.06 -0.27 12.80
C SER A 29 -3.35 -1.34 11.97
N ASN A 30 -3.88 -2.55 11.95
CA ASN A 30 -3.34 -3.63 11.14
C ASN A 30 -3.48 -3.34 9.64
N LEU A 31 -4.63 -2.80 9.19
CA LEU A 31 -4.80 -2.37 7.80
C LEU A 31 -3.77 -1.29 7.42
N LEU A 32 -3.49 -0.34 8.31
CA LEU A 32 -2.46 0.67 8.08
C LEU A 32 -1.06 0.05 8.01
N TYR A 33 -0.76 -0.99 8.79
CA TYR A 33 0.50 -1.74 8.65
C TYR A 33 0.60 -2.46 7.31
N ASP A 34 -0.48 -3.06 6.83
CA ASP A 34 -0.54 -3.74 5.53
C ASP A 34 -0.24 -2.72 4.40
N VAL A 35 -0.83 -1.51 4.47
CA VAL A 35 -0.54 -0.41 3.55
C VAL A 35 0.92 0.06 3.64
N CYS A 36 1.47 0.18 4.85
CA CYS A 36 2.87 0.55 5.05
C CYS A 36 3.82 -0.48 4.43
N LEU A 37 3.51 -1.77 4.55
CA LEU A 37 4.29 -2.84 3.94
C LEU A 37 4.25 -2.74 2.41
N ALA A 38 3.06 -2.59 1.82
CA ALA A 38 2.90 -2.39 0.39
C ALA A 38 3.72 -1.20 -0.11
N ALA A 39 3.65 -0.07 0.59
CA ALA A 39 4.42 1.13 0.26
C ALA A 39 5.94 0.88 0.32
N LYS A 40 6.44 0.15 1.33
CA LYS A 40 7.86 -0.22 1.44
C LYS A 40 8.31 -1.11 0.26
N ILE A 41 7.49 -2.07 -0.15
CA ILE A 41 7.75 -2.96 -1.29
C ILE A 41 7.80 -2.16 -2.60
N ILE A 42 6.80 -1.31 -2.85
CA ILE A 42 6.74 -0.43 -4.01
C ILE A 42 7.96 0.47 -4.06
N SER A 43 8.28 1.13 -2.94
CA SER A 43 9.42 2.02 -2.83
C SER A 43 10.75 1.31 -3.09
N ARG A 44 10.91 0.06 -2.66
CA ARG A 44 12.08 -0.77 -2.98
C ARG A 44 12.18 -1.06 -4.48
N HIS A 45 11.05 -1.34 -5.13
CA HIS A 45 11.00 -1.66 -6.55
C HIS A 45 11.29 -0.42 -7.40
N VAL A 46 10.68 0.73 -7.07
CA VAL A 46 10.91 2.03 -7.73
C VAL A 46 12.38 2.43 -7.68
N ARG A 47 13.04 2.31 -6.50
CA ARG A 47 14.48 2.64 -6.38
C ARG A 47 15.39 1.77 -7.25
N ARG A 48 14.92 0.58 -7.65
CA ARG A 48 15.66 -0.36 -8.49
C ARG A 48 15.21 -0.34 -9.95
N ALA A 49 14.19 0.45 -10.30
CA ALA A 49 13.57 0.43 -11.62
C ALA A 49 14.55 0.70 -12.76
N GLY A 50 15.60 1.50 -12.57
CA GLY A 50 16.66 1.71 -13.58
C GLY A 50 17.62 0.53 -13.78
N LEU A 51 17.54 -0.51 -12.93
CA LEU A 51 18.38 -1.72 -12.98
C LEU A 51 17.57 -2.98 -13.32
N THR A 52 16.26 -2.84 -13.52
CA THR A 52 15.30 -3.94 -13.74
C THR A 52 14.34 -3.57 -14.86
N ASP A 53 13.77 -4.54 -15.57
CA ASP A 53 13.00 -4.30 -16.81
C ASP A 53 11.54 -3.83 -16.60
N ILE A 54 11.35 -2.95 -15.61
CA ILE A 54 10.05 -2.49 -15.10
C ILE A 54 9.68 -1.12 -15.67
N LEU A 55 10.65 -0.36 -16.17
CA LEU A 55 10.38 0.93 -16.78
C LEU A 55 9.78 0.73 -18.17
N GLY A 56 8.75 1.51 -18.48
CA GLY A 56 8.08 1.51 -19.77
C GLY A 56 6.65 0.97 -19.74
N ALA A 57 5.99 1.12 -20.89
CA ALA A 57 4.63 0.72 -21.10
C ALA A 57 4.43 -0.78 -20.86
N ALA A 58 3.34 -1.14 -20.18
CA ALA A 58 2.86 -2.52 -20.15
C ALA A 58 2.22 -2.94 -21.48
N GLY A 59 2.14 -2.03 -22.46
CA GLY A 59 1.55 -2.27 -23.78
C GLY A 59 0.02 -2.18 -23.79
N ALA A 60 -0.60 -1.81 -22.67
CA ALA A 60 -2.04 -1.64 -22.52
C ALA A 60 -2.41 -0.17 -22.25
N VAL A 61 -3.61 0.24 -22.67
CA VAL A 61 -4.24 1.50 -22.30
C VAL A 61 -5.14 1.22 -21.09
N ASN A 62 -5.00 1.99 -20.01
CA ASN A 62 -5.80 1.82 -18.81
C ASN A 62 -7.25 2.30 -19.02
N VAL A 63 -8.10 2.10 -18.01
CA VAL A 63 -9.53 2.46 -18.04
C VAL A 63 -9.76 3.97 -18.17
N SER A 64 -8.75 4.78 -17.82
CA SER A 64 -8.72 6.23 -17.91
C SER A 64 -8.27 6.75 -19.29
N GLY A 65 -7.76 5.86 -20.18
CA GLY A 65 -7.27 6.22 -21.52
C GLY A 65 -5.76 6.51 -21.60
N ASP A 66 -5.02 6.35 -20.51
CA ASP A 66 -3.57 6.56 -20.43
C ASP A 66 -2.78 5.29 -20.74
N LEU A 67 -1.53 5.47 -21.18
CA LEU A 67 -0.63 4.35 -21.43
C LEU A 67 -0.17 3.75 -20.10
N GLN A 68 -0.69 2.56 -19.77
CA GLN A 68 -0.44 1.90 -18.49
C GLN A 68 1.04 1.52 -18.36
N GLN A 69 1.68 1.92 -17.26
CA GLN A 69 3.06 1.54 -17.00
C GLN A 69 3.11 0.20 -16.26
N LYS A 70 4.16 -0.59 -16.48
CA LYS A 70 4.37 -1.84 -15.73
C LYS A 70 4.45 -1.59 -14.22
N LEU A 71 4.93 -0.42 -13.82
CA LEU A 71 5.01 0.00 -12.42
C LEU A 71 3.62 0.18 -11.79
N ASP A 72 2.64 0.67 -12.56
CA ASP A 72 1.28 0.90 -12.07
C ASP A 72 0.61 -0.44 -11.76
N LEU A 73 0.71 -1.40 -12.69
CA LEU A 73 0.27 -2.77 -12.49
C LEU A 73 0.91 -3.42 -11.27
N PHE A 74 2.24 -3.28 -11.13
CA PHE A 74 2.97 -3.81 -9.99
C PHE A 74 2.53 -3.20 -8.66
N ALA A 75 2.33 -1.88 -8.61
CA ALA A 75 1.89 -1.20 -7.41
C ALA A 75 0.48 -1.66 -7.00
N ASN A 76 -0.43 -1.73 -7.98
CA ASN A 76 -1.78 -2.20 -7.79
C ASN A 76 -1.84 -3.66 -7.28
N GLU A 77 -1.08 -4.58 -7.89
CA GLU A 77 -0.98 -5.96 -7.40
C GLU A 77 -0.38 -6.04 -5.99
N THR A 78 0.64 -5.24 -5.71
CA THR A 78 1.31 -5.22 -4.39
C THR A 78 0.34 -4.80 -3.29
N VAL A 79 -0.47 -3.76 -3.53
CA VAL A 79 -1.48 -3.30 -2.56
C VAL A 79 -2.56 -4.37 -2.37
N ARG A 80 -3.12 -4.93 -3.46
CA ARG A 80 -4.12 -6.01 -3.38
C ARG A 80 -3.62 -7.18 -2.57
N ASN A 81 -2.43 -7.68 -2.90
CA ASN A 81 -1.84 -8.81 -2.20
C ASN A 81 -1.57 -8.51 -0.72
N SER A 82 -1.33 -7.25 -0.35
CA SER A 82 -1.08 -6.88 1.05
C SER A 82 -2.37 -6.79 1.88
N VAL A 83 -3.51 -6.41 1.27
CA VAL A 83 -4.76 -6.13 1.99
C VAL A 83 -5.82 -7.23 1.85
N HIS A 84 -5.84 -7.98 0.74
CA HIS A 84 -6.93 -8.91 0.42
C HIS A 84 -6.96 -10.17 1.29
N HIS A 85 -5.82 -10.66 1.78
CA HIS A 85 -5.78 -11.93 2.53
C HIS A 85 -6.08 -11.78 4.03
N THR A 86 -6.41 -10.58 4.49
CA THR A 86 -6.38 -10.22 5.92
C THR A 86 -7.74 -10.33 6.61
N GLY A 87 -8.82 -10.41 5.83
CA GLY A 87 -10.19 -10.33 6.32
C GLY A 87 -10.63 -8.93 6.79
N ARG A 88 -9.78 -7.90 6.61
CA ARG A 88 -10.02 -6.52 7.11
C ARG A 88 -10.67 -5.60 6.08
N VAL A 89 -10.72 -6.01 4.82
CA VAL A 89 -11.28 -5.25 3.70
C VAL A 89 -12.30 -6.11 3.00
N CYS A 90 -13.45 -5.55 2.67
CA CYS A 90 -14.52 -6.23 1.95
C CYS A 90 -14.60 -5.84 0.46
N VAL A 91 -14.11 -4.65 0.10
CA VAL A 91 -14.10 -4.13 -1.27
C VAL A 91 -12.87 -3.25 -1.46
N THR A 92 -12.22 -3.38 -2.62
CA THR A 92 -11.18 -2.45 -3.08
C THR A 92 -11.58 -1.79 -4.39
N ALA A 93 -11.25 -0.51 -4.54
CA ALA A 93 -11.35 0.21 -5.81
C ALA A 93 -9.97 0.79 -6.15
N SER A 94 -9.56 0.65 -7.41
CA SER A 94 -8.27 1.10 -7.93
C SER A 94 -8.49 1.82 -9.25
N GLU A 95 -7.64 2.78 -9.58
CA GLU A 95 -7.59 3.39 -10.91
C GLU A 95 -7.32 2.33 -12.00
N GLU A 96 -6.60 1.27 -11.64
CA GLU A 96 -6.27 0.18 -12.56
C GLU A 96 -7.42 -0.81 -12.80
N ASP A 97 -8.58 -0.62 -12.14
CA ASP A 97 -9.75 -1.49 -12.26
C ASP A 97 -10.94 -0.76 -12.89
N GLN A 98 -11.68 -1.46 -13.76
CA GLN A 98 -12.92 -0.92 -14.33
C GLN A 98 -14.05 -0.78 -13.30
N VAL A 99 -14.07 -1.65 -12.30
CA VAL A 99 -15.13 -1.71 -11.29
C VAL A 99 -14.55 -2.03 -9.91
N PRO A 100 -15.20 -1.63 -8.81
CA PRO A 100 -14.83 -2.06 -7.48
C PRO A 100 -14.83 -3.59 -7.38
N MET A 101 -13.79 -4.15 -6.76
CA MET A 101 -13.63 -5.58 -6.59
C MET A 101 -13.98 -6.00 -5.16
N PRO A 102 -14.95 -6.91 -4.99
CA PRO A 102 -15.17 -7.58 -3.72
C PRO A 102 -13.94 -8.39 -3.30
N VAL A 103 -13.58 -8.31 -2.02
CA VAL A 103 -12.52 -9.12 -1.41
C VAL A 103 -13.19 -10.29 -0.70
N PRO A 104 -12.88 -11.55 -1.09
CA PRO A 104 -13.51 -12.74 -0.54
C PRO A 104 -13.08 -13.05 0.90
#